data_AF-A0A8H4RY40-F1
#
_entry.id   AF-A0A8H4RY40-F1
#
_cell.length_a   1.000
_cell.length_b   1.000
_cell.length_c   1.000
_cell.angle_alpha   90.00
_cell.angle_beta   90.00
_cell.angle_gamma   90.00
#
_symmetry.space_group_name_H-M   'P 1'
#
loop_
_entity.id
_entity.type
_entity.pdbx_description
1 polymer ?
#
loop_
_entity_poly.entity_id
_entity_poly.type
_entity_poly.pdbx_seq_one_letter_code
_entity_poly.pdbx_strand_id
1 'polypeptide(L)'
;MGAHHPECQVHLESIKRYKNHASKAAKLISHSSQIVNLLVGGQGDASKATQLTCHKTLLSYSSEFFRGALYDKFKESKTDTATLPDDSPEDIMAFIK
;
A
#
# COMPACT_ATOMS: atom_id res chain seq x y z
N MET A 1 -35.99 5.17 -29.46
CA MET A 1 -35.94 4.92 -28.00
C MET A 1 -34.63 4.20 -27.72
N GLY A 2 -33.58 4.93 -27.33
CA GLY A 2 -32.24 4.38 -27.14
C GLY A 2 -32.16 3.65 -25.81
N ALA A 3 -31.90 2.34 -25.84
CA ALA A 3 -31.66 1.53 -24.66
C ALA A 3 -30.38 2.02 -23.96
N HIS A 4 -30.55 2.68 -22.81
CA HIS A 4 -29.46 3.09 -21.94
C HIS A 4 -28.89 1.83 -21.27
N HIS A 5 -27.79 1.29 -21.80
CA HIS A 5 -27.16 0.08 -21.26
C HIS A 5 -26.47 0.40 -19.91
N PRO A 6 -26.88 -0.22 -18.78
CA PRO A 6 -26.38 0.10 -17.44
C PRO A 6 -24.88 -0.22 -17.26
N GLU A 7 -24.33 -1.13 -18.05
CA GLU A 7 -22.93 -1.56 -17.98
C GLU A 7 -21.93 -0.44 -18.36
N CYS A 8 -22.31 0.47 -19.28
CA CYS A 8 -21.45 1.60 -19.66
C CYS A 8 -21.29 2.64 -18.53
N GLN A 9 -22.32 2.81 -17.69
CA GLN A 9 -22.25 3.75 -16.57
C GLN A 9 -21.36 3.24 -15.43
N VAL A 10 -21.43 1.94 -15.13
CA VAL A 10 -20.58 1.30 -14.12
C VAL A 10 -19.10 1.39 -14.49
N HIS A 11 -18.79 1.22 -15.79
CA HIS A 11 -17.42 1.32 -16.29
C HIS A 11 -16.84 2.75 -16.16
N LEU A 12 -17.62 3.78 -16.52
CA LEU A 12 -17.21 5.19 -16.41
C LEU A 12 -17.00 5.64 -14.96
N GLU A 13 -17.87 5.23 -14.04
CA GLU A 13 -17.73 5.53 -12.61
C GLU A 13 -16.50 4.84 -12.01
N SER A 14 -16.19 3.61 -12.46
CA SER A 14 -14.97 2.90 -12.06
C SER A 14 -13.71 3.61 -12.56
N ILE A 15 -13.69 4.09 -13.81
CA ILE A 15 -12.58 4.87 -14.36
C ILE A 15 -12.38 6.19 -13.60
N LYS A 16 -13.46 6.92 -13.27
CA LYS A 16 -13.36 8.15 -12.49
C LYS A 16 -12.79 7.89 -11.09
N ARG A 17 -13.25 6.83 -10.42
CA ARG A 17 -12.72 6.43 -9.11
C ARG A 17 -11.23 6.12 -9.18
N TYR A 18 -10.81 5.37 -10.20
CA TYR A 18 -9.40 5.06 -10.44
C TYR A 18 -8.55 6.32 -10.66
N LYS A 19 -9.01 7.24 -11.53
CA LYS A 19 -8.30 8.52 -11.79
C LYS A 19 -8.16 9.37 -10.53
N ASN A 20 -9.22 9.49 -9.73
CA ASN A 20 -9.18 10.22 -8.47
C ASN A 20 -8.23 9.57 -7.45
N HIS A 21 -8.24 8.24 -7.35
CA HIS A 21 -7.34 7.51 -6.47
C HIS A 21 -5.88 7.70 -6.87
N ALA A 22 -5.56 7.50 -8.16
CA ALA A 22 -4.22 7.67 -8.71
C ALA A 22 -3.70 9.11 -8.52
N SER A 23 -4.54 10.12 -8.74
CA SER A 23 -4.16 11.53 -8.52
C SER A 23 -3.81 11.83 -7.06
N LYS A 24 -4.61 11.30 -6.10
CA LYS A 24 -4.32 11.45 -4.66
C LYS A 24 -3.03 10.73 -4.28
N ALA A 25 -2.84 9.49 -4.71
CA ALA A 25 -1.62 8.72 -4.46
C ALA A 25 -0.38 9.43 -5.04
N ALA A 26 -0.44 9.90 -6.29
CA ALA A 26 0.64 10.66 -6.93
C ALA A 26 0.99 11.93 -6.16
N LYS A 27 -0.03 12.64 -5.65
CA LYS A 27 0.18 13.84 -4.81
C LYS A 27 0.84 13.48 -3.48
N LEU A 28 0.46 12.38 -2.84
CA LEU A 28 1.09 11.93 -1.58
C LEU A 28 2.55 11.53 -1.78
N ILE A 29 2.85 10.81 -2.87
CA ILE A 29 4.21 10.39 -3.21
C ILE A 29 5.08 11.61 -3.54
N SER A 30 4.54 12.60 -4.26
CA SER A 30 5.31 13.80 -4.62
C SER A 30 5.65 14.71 -3.45
N HIS A 31 4.88 14.65 -2.35
CA HIS A 31 5.10 15.49 -1.16
C HIS A 31 5.83 14.76 -0.02
N SER A 32 6.07 13.44 -0.13
CA SER A 32 6.78 12.67 0.89
C SER A 32 7.56 11.52 0.25
N SER A 33 8.88 11.68 0.20
CA SER A 33 9.82 10.66 -0.27
C SER A 33 10.22 9.65 0.80
N GLN A 34 9.52 9.59 1.93
CA GLN A 34 9.81 8.62 2.98
C GLN A 34 9.53 7.20 2.48
N ILE A 35 10.56 6.38 2.48
CA ILE A 35 10.53 4.98 2.07
C ILE A 35 10.63 4.11 3.32
N VAL A 36 9.90 2.99 3.34
CA VAL A 36 10.01 1.95 4.35
C VAL A 36 10.38 0.63 3.69
N ASN A 37 11.18 -0.18 4.39
CA ASN A 37 11.52 -1.54 4.03
C ASN A 37 10.63 -2.52 4.82
N LEU A 38 9.80 -3.28 4.12
CA LEU A 38 9.02 -4.36 4.70
C LEU A 38 9.85 -5.64 4.62
N LEU A 39 10.18 -6.25 5.75
CA LEU A 39 10.79 -7.57 5.83
C LEU A 39 9.68 -8.60 6.01
N VAL A 40 9.30 -9.29 4.95
CA VAL A 40 8.12 -10.16 4.91
C VAL A 40 8.51 -11.64 4.96
N GLY A 41 7.83 -12.40 5.80
CA GLY A 41 8.09 -13.80 6.06
C GLY A 41 9.33 -14.05 6.92
N GLY A 42 9.88 -15.25 6.82
CA GLY A 42 11.08 -15.64 7.58
C GLY A 42 10.79 -15.88 9.06
N GLN A 43 9.66 -16.51 9.39
CA GLN A 43 9.30 -16.88 10.76
C GLN A 43 10.47 -17.61 11.46
N GLY A 44 11.14 -16.91 12.38
CA GLY A 44 12.31 -17.41 13.12
C GLY A 44 13.67 -17.30 12.42
N ASP A 45 13.75 -16.86 11.16
CA ASP A 45 15.00 -16.64 10.42
C ASP A 45 14.89 -15.44 9.46
N ALA A 46 15.38 -14.28 9.91
CA ALA A 46 15.36 -13.04 9.14
C ALA A 46 16.12 -13.14 7.81
N SER A 47 17.05 -14.10 7.69
CA SER A 47 17.81 -14.38 6.46
C SER A 47 16.95 -14.86 5.30
N LYS A 48 15.75 -15.39 5.60
CA LYS A 48 14.75 -15.85 4.62
C LYS A 48 13.64 -14.84 4.37
N ALA A 49 13.64 -13.70 5.06
CA ALA A 49 12.66 -12.65 4.84
C ALA A 49 12.89 -12.00 3.47
N THR A 50 11.81 -11.72 2.77
CA THR A 50 11.86 -10.95 1.51
C THR A 50 11.74 -9.47 1.84
N GLN A 51 12.70 -8.67 1.38
CA GLN A 51 12.64 -7.23 1.53
C GLN A 51 11.83 -6.60 0.39
N LEU A 52 10.75 -5.90 0.74
CA LEU A 52 9.95 -5.07 -0.17
C LEU A 52 10.11 -3.61 0.22
N THR A 53 10.28 -2.73 -0.77
CA THR A 53 10.54 -1.31 -0.53
C THR A 53 9.37 -0.49 -1.06
N CYS A 54 8.77 0.36 -0.22
CA CYS A 54 7.57 1.12 -0.56
C CYS A 54 7.56 2.50 0.09
N HIS A 55 6.76 3.43 -0.44
CA HIS A 55 6.50 4.72 0.18
C HIS A 55 5.65 4.57 1.46
N LYS A 56 6.15 5.14 2.55
CA LYS A 56 5.51 5.16 3.86
C LYS A 56 4.09 5.75 3.82
N THR A 57 3.92 6.83 3.06
CA THR A 57 2.63 7.49 2.85
C THR A 57 1.65 6.65 2.05
N LEU A 58 2.12 5.88 1.06
CA LEU A 58 1.25 5.04 0.24
C LEU A 58 0.69 3.87 1.05
N LEU A 59 1.55 3.18 1.81
CA LEU A 59 1.11 2.10 2.71
C LEU A 59 0.11 2.60 3.75
N SER A 60 0.39 3.76 4.34
CA SER A 60 -0.47 4.36 5.37
C SER A 60 -1.78 4.91 4.82
N TYR A 61 -1.80 5.31 3.56
CA TYR A 61 -3.02 5.72 2.88
C TYR A 61 -3.90 4.51 2.55
N SER A 62 -3.29 3.40 2.14
CA SER A 62 -4.01 2.18 1.75
C SER A 62 -4.40 1.29 2.94
N SER A 63 -3.77 1.44 4.11
CA SER A 63 -4.01 0.58 5.28
C SER A 63 -3.85 1.32 6.59
N GLU A 64 -4.87 1.21 7.45
CA GLU A 64 -4.83 1.77 8.81
C GLU A 64 -3.81 1.05 9.71
N PHE A 65 -3.54 -0.23 9.45
CA PHE A 65 -2.50 -0.98 10.14
C PHE A 65 -1.12 -0.35 9.91
N PHE A 66 -0.76 -0.14 8.64
CA PHE A 66 0.52 0.51 8.31
C PHE A 66 0.54 1.97 8.74
N ARG A 67 -0.59 2.68 8.71
CA ARG A 67 -0.67 4.03 9.28
C ARG A 67 -0.30 4.05 10.75
N GLY A 68 -0.85 3.12 11.54
CA GLY A 68 -0.51 2.95 12.95
C GLY A 68 0.97 2.57 13.15
N ALA A 69 1.44 1.52 12.47
CA ALA A 69 2.81 1.04 12.64
C ALA A 69 3.87 2.10 12.28
N LEU A 70 3.62 2.88 11.21
CA LEU A 70 4.63 3.74 10.59
C LEU A 70 4.56 5.20 11.07
N TYR A 71 3.39 5.72 11.46
CA TYR A 71 3.25 7.11 11.90
C TYR A 71 2.93 7.28 13.39
N ASP A 72 2.57 6.21 14.10
CA ASP A 72 2.29 6.27 15.53
C ASP A 72 3.56 6.06 16.38
N LYS A 73 3.44 5.86 17.69
CA LYS A 73 4.57 5.83 18.64
C LYS A 73 5.37 4.51 18.62
N PHE A 74 5.08 3.60 17.69
CA PHE A 74 5.73 2.30 17.58
C PHE A 74 7.19 2.41 17.13
N LYS A 75 7.99 1.38 17.40
CA LYS A 75 9.43 1.37 17.07
C LYS A 75 9.67 1.52 15.57
N GLU A 76 8.77 0.96 14.76
CA GLU A 76 8.73 1.01 13.28
C GLU A 76 8.47 2.42 12.73
N SER A 77 7.96 3.35 13.56
CA SER A 77 7.87 4.76 13.14
C SER A 77 9.24 5.44 13.07
N LYS A 78 10.22 4.92 13.82
CA LYS A 78 11.58 5.47 13.99
C LYS A 78 12.64 4.73 13.18
N THR A 79 12.39 3.46 12.91
CA THR A 79 13.20 2.64 12.00
C THR A 79 12.42 2.55 10.71
N ASP A 80 12.94 3.03 9.58
CA ASP A 80 12.31 2.93 8.24
C ASP A 80 12.25 1.47 7.73
N THR A 81 11.94 0.54 8.64
CA THR A 81 11.84 -0.90 8.47
C THR A 81 10.69 -1.40 9.35
N ALA A 82 9.82 -2.22 8.76
CA ALA A 82 8.76 -2.96 9.45
C ALA A 82 8.89 -4.44 9.13
N THR A 83 8.60 -5.30 10.11
CA THR A 83 8.77 -6.76 9.97
C THR A 83 7.41 -7.45 10.03
N LEU A 84 7.14 -8.29 9.05
CA LEU A 84 5.89 -9.02 8.86
C LEU A 84 6.20 -10.52 8.78
N PRO A 85 6.57 -11.17 9.91
CA PRO A 85 7.14 -12.52 9.90
C PRO A 85 6.13 -13.62 9.55
N ASP A 86 4.84 -13.37 9.80
CA ASP A 86 3.74 -14.31 9.59
C ASP A 86 3.03 -14.11 8.24
N ASP A 87 3.37 -13.04 7.51
CA ASP A 87 2.80 -12.74 6.20
C ASP A 87 3.61 -13.36 5.06
N SER A 88 2.93 -13.72 3.97
CA SER A 88 3.58 -14.22 2.76
C SER A 88 4.11 -13.05 1.91
N PRO A 89 5.33 -13.13 1.35
CA PRO A 89 5.86 -12.11 0.44
C PRO A 89 4.96 -11.85 -0.76
N GLU A 90 4.31 -12.89 -1.29
CA GLU A 90 3.38 -12.81 -2.42
C GLU A 90 2.13 -11.99 -2.11
N ASP A 91 1.52 -12.20 -0.93
CA ASP A 91 0.33 -11.48 -0.48
C ASP A 91 0.64 -10.00 -0.27
N ILE A 92 1.75 -9.70 0.41
CA ILE A 92 2.18 -8.31 0.60
C ILE A 92 2.52 -7.68 -0.74
N MET A 93 3.23 -8.37 -1.64
CA MET A 93 3.55 -7.84 -2.97
C MET A 93 2.28 -7.55 -3.80
N ALA A 94 1.25 -8.39 -3.69
CA ALA A 94 -0.04 -8.16 -4.34
C ALA A 94 -0.77 -6.93 -3.76
N PHE A 95 -0.65 -6.67 -2.46
CA PHE A 95 -1.21 -5.48 -1.83
C PHE A 95 -0.54 -4.17 -2.28
N ILE A 96 0.76 -4.19 -2.59
CA ILE A 96 1.50 -2.97 -3.00
C ILE A 96 1.38 -2.65 -4.50
N LYS A 97 0.92 -3.60 -5.33
CA LYS A 97 0.78 -3.43 -6.79
C LYS A 97 -0.53 -2.75 -7.17
#